data_AF-A0A2D4GKI4-F1
#
_entry.id   AF-A0A2D4GKI4-F1
#
_cell.length_a   1.000
_cell.length_b   1.000
_cell.length_c   1.000
_cell.angle_alpha   90.00
_cell.angle_beta   90.00
_cell.angle_gamma   90.00
#
_symmetry.space_group_name_H-M   'P 1'
#
loop_
_entity.id
_entity.type
_entity.pdbx_description
1 polymer ?
#
loop_
_entity_poly.entity_id
_entity_poly.type
_entity_poly.pdbx_seq_one_letter_code
_entity_poly.pdbx_strand_id
1 'polypeptide(L)'
;GVRGTIAVGLVPQYYSLDHQPGWLPHSVAYHADDGKLYNGRAKGRQFGTKCNSGDRIGCGIEPVSFEVQTAQIFFTKNGKRVGSTIMPLSPEGLFPAVG
;
A
#
# COMPACT_ATOMS: atom_id res chain seq x y z
N GLY A 1 -2.86 16.87 1.68
CA GLY A 1 -4.15 17.42 2.12
C GLY A 1 -4.07 17.89 3.57
N VAL A 2 -4.93 18.84 3.96
CA VAL A 2 -4.96 19.48 5.30
C VAL A 2 -5.16 18.53 6.48
N ARG A 3 -5.56 17.26 6.25
CA ARG A 3 -5.78 16.25 7.31
C ARG A 3 -4.68 15.20 7.43
N GLY A 4 -3.67 15.21 6.55
CA GLY A 4 -2.62 14.17 6.56
C GLY A 4 -3.09 12.77 6.12
N THR A 5 -4.31 12.63 5.61
CA THR A 5 -4.85 11.40 5.01
C THR A 5 -4.17 11.16 3.67
N ILE A 6 -2.95 10.63 3.71
CA ILE A 6 -2.15 10.29 2.55
C ILE A 6 -2.02 8.78 2.52
N ALA A 7 -2.35 8.16 1.39
CA ALA A 7 -2.14 6.72 1.18
C ALA A 7 -1.06 6.50 0.12
N VAL A 8 -0.17 5.54 0.36
CA VAL A 8 0.84 5.11 -0.61
C VAL A 8 0.72 3.61 -0.78
N GLY A 9 0.63 3.13 -2.03
CA GLY A 9 0.40 1.72 -2.28
C GLY A 9 0.35 1.31 -3.74
N LEU A 10 -0.30 0.16 -3.97
CA LEU A 10 -0.47 -0.47 -5.27
C LEU A 10 -1.96 -0.74 -5.55
N VAL A 11 -2.36 -0.51 -6.79
CA VAL A 11 -3.75 -0.62 -7.27
C VAL A 11 -3.81 -1.37 -8.62
N PRO A 12 -4.95 -1.96 -9.02
CA PRO A 12 -5.13 -2.49 -10.37
C PRO A 12 -5.23 -1.38 -11.41
N GLN A 13 -5.06 -1.71 -12.69
CA GLN A 13 -5.10 -0.76 -13.82
C GLN A 13 -6.33 0.16 -13.82
N TYR A 14 -7.51 -0.39 -13.49
CA TYR A 14 -8.79 0.33 -13.51
C TYR A 14 -9.31 0.60 -12.10
N TYR A 15 -8.46 1.19 -11.25
CA TYR A 15 -8.86 1.59 -9.90
C TYR A 15 -9.70 2.87 -9.93
N SER A 16 -10.66 2.99 -9.00
CA SER A 16 -11.43 4.23 -8.83
C SER A 16 -10.50 5.38 -8.41
N LEU A 17 -10.60 6.51 -9.10
CA LEU A 17 -9.83 7.72 -8.76
C LEU A 17 -10.45 8.51 -7.60
N ASP A 18 -11.64 8.13 -7.16
CA ASP A 18 -12.37 8.80 -6.06
C ASP A 18 -12.17 8.08 -4.70
N HIS A 19 -11.40 7.00 -4.66
CA HIS A 19 -11.13 6.21 -3.46
C HIS A 19 -9.64 6.14 -3.16
N GLN A 20 -9.31 6.13 -1.88
CA GLN A 20 -7.93 5.93 -1.44
C GLN A 20 -7.42 4.54 -1.82
N PRO A 21 -6.16 4.39 -2.25
CA PRO A 21 -5.51 3.09 -2.39
C PRO A 21 -5.71 2.20 -1.16
N GLY A 22 -5.97 0.91 -1.35
CA GLY A 22 -6.22 -0.07 -0.29
C GLY A 22 -7.68 -0.16 0.18
N TRP A 23 -8.55 0.78 -0.17
CA TRP A 23 -9.96 0.75 0.25
C TRP A 23 -10.85 -0.15 -0.58
N LEU A 24 -10.55 -0.34 -1.87
CA LEU A 24 -11.32 -1.18 -2.79
C LEU A 24 -10.54 -2.46 -3.14
N PRO A 25 -11.22 -3.55 -3.52
CA PRO A 25 -10.60 -4.83 -3.85
C PRO A 25 -9.39 -4.72 -4.78
N HIS A 26 -8.51 -5.71 -4.68
CA HIS A 26 -7.29 -5.83 -5.49
C HIS A 26 -6.27 -4.69 -5.33
N SER A 27 -6.40 -3.89 -4.26
CA SER A 27 -5.42 -2.86 -3.91
C SER A 27 -4.86 -3.05 -2.50
N VAL A 28 -3.71 -2.45 -2.24
CA VAL A 28 -3.08 -2.39 -0.92
C VAL A 28 -2.39 -1.04 -0.71
N ALA A 29 -2.48 -0.48 0.49
CA ALA A 29 -1.78 0.74 0.83
C ALA A 29 -1.47 0.87 2.31
N TYR A 30 -0.42 1.65 2.60
CA TYR A 30 -0.07 2.13 3.92
C TYR A 30 -0.54 3.58 4.07
N HIS A 31 -1.37 3.83 5.08
CA HIS A 31 -2.00 5.13 5.31
C HIS A 31 -1.23 5.92 6.37
N ALA A 32 -0.89 7.16 6.05
CA ALA A 32 -0.02 8.01 6.84
C ALA A 32 -0.67 8.50 8.14
N ASP A 33 -1.97 8.78 8.13
CA ASP A 33 -2.70 9.38 9.25
C ASP A 33 -2.82 8.43 10.46
N ASP A 34 -2.98 7.13 10.20
CA ASP A 34 -3.20 6.13 11.26
C ASP A 34 -2.12 5.03 11.32
N GLY A 35 -1.24 4.96 10.33
CA GLY A 35 -0.19 3.95 10.27
C GLY A 35 -0.73 2.54 10.01
N LYS A 36 -1.93 2.39 9.44
CA LYS A 36 -2.53 1.09 9.16
C LYS A 36 -2.31 0.65 7.71
N LEU A 37 -2.42 -0.66 7.53
CA LEU A 37 -2.47 -1.28 6.21
C LEU A 37 -3.93 -1.49 5.80
N TYR A 38 -4.26 -1.04 4.59
CA TYR A 38 -5.55 -1.25 3.94
C TYR A 38 -5.34 -2.18 2.74
N ASN A 39 -6.17 -3.21 2.59
CA ASN A 39 -5.97 -4.28 1.61
C ASN A 39 -7.28 -4.80 1.00
N GLY A 40 -8.08 -3.90 0.43
CA GLY A 40 -9.33 -4.25 -0.25
C GLY A 40 -10.61 -3.83 0.46
N ARG A 41 -10.50 -3.07 1.57
CA ARG A 41 -11.64 -2.60 2.37
C ARG A 41 -11.28 -1.35 3.16
N ALA A 42 -12.25 -0.48 3.41
CA ALA A 42 -12.10 0.75 4.21
C ALA A 42 -11.90 0.51 5.73
N LYS A 43 -11.45 -0.68 6.13
CA LYS A 43 -11.10 -1.03 7.52
C LYS A 43 -9.65 -1.51 7.56
N GLY A 44 -8.75 -0.60 7.94
CA GLY A 44 -7.33 -0.88 8.08
C GLY A 44 -7.01 -1.80 9.25
N ARG A 45 -5.86 -2.48 9.18
CA ARG A 45 -5.26 -3.26 10.27
C ARG A 45 -4.01 -2.57 10.81
N GLN A 46 -3.75 -2.73 12.11
CA GLN A 46 -2.50 -2.24 12.72
C GLN A 46 -1.30 -2.81 11.96
N PHE A 47 -0.35 -1.95 11.61
CA PHE A 47 0.78 -2.34 10.76
C PHE A 47 2.06 -1.58 11.09
N GLY A 48 2.01 -0.25 11.05
CA GLY A 48 3.14 0.62 11.36
C GLY A 48 2.76 1.73 12.33
N THR A 49 3.50 2.83 12.26
CA THR A 49 3.19 4.06 12.99
C THR A 49 2.67 5.12 12.01
N LYS A 50 1.98 6.14 12.49
CA LYS A 50 1.61 7.28 11.64
C LYS A 50 2.85 7.95 11.02
N CYS A 51 2.69 8.58 9.87
CA CYS A 51 3.70 9.40 9.21
C CYS A 51 3.32 10.88 9.31
N ASN A 52 4.33 11.76 9.38
CA ASN A 52 4.14 13.21 9.41
C ASN A 52 4.98 13.87 8.32
N SER A 53 4.87 15.20 8.22
CA SER A 53 5.72 15.99 7.32
C SER A 53 7.20 15.67 7.55
N GLY A 54 7.91 15.37 6.46
CA GLY A 54 9.32 14.94 6.47
C GLY A 54 9.54 13.43 6.45
N ASP A 55 8.54 12.62 6.82
CA ASP A 55 8.61 11.16 6.68
C ASP A 55 8.50 10.74 5.20
N ARG A 56 9.13 9.62 4.87
CA ARG A 56 9.10 8.98 3.54
C ARG A 56 8.48 7.59 3.64
N ILE A 57 7.47 7.32 2.82
CA ILE A 57 6.87 5.98 2.69
C ILE A 57 7.42 5.32 1.41
N GLY A 58 7.91 4.10 1.54
CA GLY A 58 8.22 3.24 0.39
C GLY A 58 7.22 2.08 0.29
N CYS A 59 6.98 1.64 -0.94
CA CYS A 59 6.19 0.45 -1.28
C CYS A 59 6.93 -0.31 -2.38
N GLY A 60 7.01 -1.63 -2.28
CA GLY A 60 7.68 -2.46 -3.27
C GLY A 60 7.13 -3.88 -3.30
N ILE A 61 7.46 -4.60 -4.37
CA ILE A 61 7.14 -6.00 -4.57
C ILE A 61 8.44 -6.79 -4.44
N GLU A 62 8.43 -7.89 -3.69
CA GLU A 62 9.60 -8.77 -3.61
C GLU A 62 9.88 -9.39 -4.99
N PRO A 63 11.14 -9.43 -5.47
CA PRO A 63 11.46 -9.95 -6.80
C PRO A 63 10.95 -11.37 -7.08
N VAL A 64 10.98 -12.25 -6.06
CA VAL A 64 10.47 -13.63 -6.17
C VAL A 64 8.98 -13.71 -6.56
N SER A 65 8.21 -12.66 -6.29
CA SER A 65 6.78 -12.58 -6.61
C SER A 65 6.48 -12.75 -8.09
N PHE A 66 7.41 -12.32 -8.96
CA PHE A 66 7.26 -12.38 -10.41
C PHE A 66 7.47 -13.81 -10.96
N GLU A 67 8.14 -14.68 -10.20
CA GLU A 67 8.33 -16.09 -10.56
C GLU A 67 7.13 -16.94 -10.15
N VAL A 68 6.54 -16.64 -8.98
CA VAL A 68 5.43 -17.42 -8.38
C VAL A 68 4.05 -16.83 -8.65
N GLN A 69 3.97 -15.77 -9.46
CA GLN A 69 2.73 -15.06 -9.83
C GLN A 69 1.85 -14.66 -8.64
N THR A 70 2.47 -14.41 -7.49
CA THR A 70 1.80 -13.99 -6.26
C THR A 70 2.55 -12.79 -5.69
N ALA A 71 1.88 -11.65 -5.61
CA ALA A 71 2.51 -10.41 -5.17
C ALA A 71 2.77 -10.39 -3.65
N GLN A 72 4.04 -10.55 -3.25
CA GLN A 72 4.51 -10.25 -1.91
C GLN A 72 4.95 -8.78 -1.85
N ILE A 73 4.13 -7.96 -1.18
CA ILE A 73 4.28 -6.50 -1.15
C ILE A 73 4.83 -6.09 0.20
N PHE A 74 5.81 -5.20 0.22
CA PHE A 74 6.40 -4.66 1.44
C PHE A 74 6.31 -3.14 1.48
N PHE A 75 6.37 -2.60 2.69
CA PHE A 75 6.36 -1.16 2.94
C PHE A 75 7.54 -0.75 3.82
N THR A 76 8.00 0.48 3.62
CA THR A 76 9.06 1.09 4.42
C THR A 76 8.63 2.46 4.93
N LYS A 77 9.19 2.84 6.08
CA LYS A 77 9.15 4.20 6.61
C LYS A 77 10.58 4.68 6.81
N ASN A 78 10.96 5.77 6.16
CA ASN A 78 12.32 6.34 6.20
C ASN A 78 13.40 5.30 5.87
N GLY A 79 13.14 4.43 4.89
CA GLY A 79 14.05 3.37 4.45
C GLY A 79 14.04 2.11 5.33
N LYS A 80 13.43 2.13 6.52
CA LYS A 80 13.29 0.95 7.38
C LYS A 80 12.01 0.18 7.05
N ARG A 81 12.10 -1.14 6.86
CA ARG A 81 10.94 -2.00 6.60
C ARG A 81 9.96 -1.98 7.79
N VAL A 82 8.68 -1.75 7.48
CA VAL A 82 7.56 -1.78 8.44
C VAL A 82 6.98 -3.19 8.49
N GLY A 83 6.74 -3.79 7.33
CA GLY A 83 6.20 -5.13 7.20
C GLY A 83 5.88 -5.48 5.75
N SER A 84 5.22 -6.62 5.56
CA SER A 84 4.77 -7.11 4.25
C SER A 84 3.36 -7.70 4.32
N THR A 85 2.78 -7.91 3.14
CA THR A 85 1.54 -8.66 2.93
C THR A 85 1.61 -9.41 1.62
N ILE A 86 0.84 -10.48 1.53
CA ILE A 86 0.67 -11.24 0.29
C ILE A 86 -0.68 -10.87 -0.32
N MET A 87 -0.69 -10.64 -1.63
CA MET A 87 -1.90 -10.53 -2.43
C MET A 87 -1.95 -11.70 -3.41
N PRO A 88 -3.08 -12.41 -3.52
CA PRO A 88 -3.25 -13.52 -4.46
C PRO A 88 -3.50 -13.01 -5.89
N LEU A 89 -2.58 -12.19 -6.41
CA LEU A 89 -2.62 -11.55 -7.72
C LEU A 89 -1.23 -11.54 -8.34
N SER A 90 -1.15 -11.56 -9.68
CA SER A 90 0.12 -11.33 -10.38
C SER A 90 0.64 -9.91 -10.07
N PRO A 91 1.94 -9.76 -9.77
CA PRO A 91 2.55 -8.45 -9.54
C PRO A 91 2.56 -7.55 -10.78
N GLU A 92 2.43 -8.10 -11.99
CA GLU A 92 2.46 -7.35 -13.26
C GLU A 92 1.21 -6.46 -13.43
N GLY A 93 0.11 -6.81 -12.77
CA GLY A 93 -1.15 -6.06 -12.82
C GLY A 93 -1.28 -4.96 -11.77
N LEU A 94 -0.21 -4.66 -11.02
CA LEU A 94 -0.20 -3.71 -9.92
C LEU A 94 0.56 -2.43 -10.28
N PHE A 95 -0.09 -1.30 -10.08
CA PHE A 95 0.41 0.03 -10.43
C PHE A 95 0.61 0.88 -9.17
N PRO A 96 1.72 1.64 -9.07
CA PRO A 96 1.90 2.60 -7.98
C PRO A 96 0.78 3.64 -7.93
N ALA A 97 0.28 3.93 -6.74
CA ALA A 97 -0.73 4.96 -6.52
C ALA A 97 -0.50 5.74 -5.22
N VAL A 98 -0.90 7.01 -5.26
CA VAL A 98 -0.96 7.92 -4.12
C VAL A 98 -2.32 8.58 -4.09
N GLY A 99 -2.92 8.68 -2.89
CA GLY A 99 -4.20 9.34 -2.64
C GLY A 99 -4.15 10.26 -1.43
#